data_AF-A0A7X9ILX6-F1
#
_entry.id   AF-A0A7X9ILX6-F1
#
_cell.length_a   1.000
_cell.length_b   1.000
_cell.length_c   1.000
_cell.angle_alpha   90.00
_cell.angle_beta   90.00
_cell.angle_gamma   90.00
#
_symmetry.space_group_name_H-M   'P 1'
#
loop_
_entity.id
_entity.type
_entity.pdbx_description
1 polymer ?
#
loop_
_entity_poly.entity_id
_entity_poly.type
_entity_poly.pdbx_seq_one_letter_code
_entity_poly.pdbx_strand_id
1 'polypeptide(L)'
;MSSMNFNFEVKIKSAYEALSQAVNLFQIYLNDKTPASGTEYYRAKSLLREGKLFFEEALKEAKKLVGPLPPYSTPEYERWREETAKDVKLILGDKVDYEEIKKMMLLDSCLPKLFSPEELENYLAKYYEDQQKGKRKLENLKCRLAIARLDDLIHQGEDLLLQAQKKLQASLV
;
A
#
# COMPACT_ATOMS: atom_id res chain seq x y z
N MET A 1 5.50 3.61 -30.37
CA MET A 1 5.95 2.68 -29.31
C MET A 1 4.88 2.69 -28.25
N SER A 2 4.35 1.53 -27.84
CA SER A 2 3.37 1.49 -26.73
C SER A 2 4.03 2.06 -25.48
N SER A 3 3.40 3.06 -24.86
CA SER A 3 3.77 3.47 -23.51
C SER A 3 3.69 2.23 -22.62
N MET A 4 4.79 1.87 -21.96
CA MET A 4 4.69 0.92 -20.85
C MET A 4 3.81 1.59 -19.80
N ASN A 5 2.54 1.19 -19.74
CA ASN A 5 1.57 1.76 -18.80
C ASN A 5 1.98 1.37 -17.39
N PHE A 6 2.45 2.36 -16.64
CA PHE A 6 2.81 2.20 -15.24
C PHE A 6 1.54 2.25 -14.38
N ASN A 7 1.15 1.11 -13.82
CA ASN A 7 -0.14 0.95 -13.15
C ASN A 7 -0.06 0.95 -11.61
N PHE A 8 1.06 1.36 -11.02
CA PHE A 8 1.25 1.26 -9.56
C PHE A 8 0.16 1.95 -8.74
N GLU A 9 -0.16 3.21 -9.02
CA GLU A 9 -1.19 3.93 -8.24
C GLU A 9 -2.57 3.28 -8.39
N VAL A 10 -2.87 2.71 -9.56
CA VAL A 10 -4.10 1.95 -9.80
C VAL A 10 -4.11 0.70 -8.92
N LYS A 11 -3.00 -0.06 -8.88
CA LYS A 11 -2.89 -1.27 -8.04
C LYS A 11 -2.93 -0.96 -6.55
N ILE A 12 -2.27 0.12 -6.12
CA ILE A 12 -2.33 0.62 -4.74
C ILE A 12 -3.77 0.96 -4.35
N LYS A 13 -4.48 1.70 -5.20
CA LYS A 13 -5.87 2.08 -4.96
C LYS A 13 -6.78 0.84 -4.86
N SER A 14 -6.68 -0.09 -5.80
CA SER A 14 -7.49 -1.32 -5.78
C SER A 14 -7.20 -2.18 -4.56
N ALA A 15 -5.92 -2.32 -4.17
CA ALA A 15 -5.54 -3.02 -2.95
C ALA A 15 -6.14 -2.34 -1.70
N TYR A 16 -5.99 -1.02 -1.59
CA TYR A 16 -6.51 -0.25 -0.46
C TYR A 16 -8.02 -0.37 -0.31
N GLU A 17 -8.76 -0.23 -1.41
CA GLU A 17 -10.22 -0.34 -1.41
C GLU A 17 -10.68 -1.73 -0.94
N ALA A 18 -10.09 -2.79 -1.49
CA ALA A 18 -10.43 -4.17 -1.10
C ALA A 18 -10.05 -4.47 0.37
N LEU A 19 -8.85 -4.10 0.79
CA LEU A 19 -8.34 -4.37 2.15
C LEU A 19 -9.11 -3.57 3.20
N SER A 20 -9.35 -2.28 2.97
CA SER A 20 -10.11 -1.44 3.91
C SER A 20 -11.55 -1.93 4.07
N GLN A 21 -12.19 -2.36 2.99
CA GLN A 21 -13.52 -2.97 3.05
C GLN A 21 -13.50 -4.32 3.77
N ALA A 22 -12.46 -5.14 3.56
CA ALA A 22 -12.31 -6.41 4.27
C ALA A 22 -12.18 -6.21 5.79
N VAL A 23 -11.31 -5.30 6.22
CA VAL A 23 -11.12 -4.94 7.63
C VAL A 23 -12.44 -4.48 8.26
N ASN A 24 -13.14 -3.55 7.61
CA ASN A 24 -14.43 -3.05 8.10
C ASN A 24 -15.47 -4.18 8.23
N LEU A 25 -15.61 -5.03 7.20
CA LEU A 25 -16.56 -6.14 7.24
C LEU A 25 -16.21 -7.18 8.31
N PHE A 26 -14.93 -7.45 8.56
CA PHE A 26 -14.57 -8.31 9.68
C PHE A 26 -14.92 -7.68 11.03
N GLN A 27 -14.71 -6.37 11.22
CA GLN A 27 -15.12 -5.67 12.44
C GLN A 27 -16.63 -5.73 12.65
N ILE A 28 -17.42 -5.53 11.58
CA ILE A 28 -18.88 -5.68 11.62
C ILE A 28 -19.24 -7.13 11.98
N TYR A 29 -18.62 -8.12 11.35
CA TYR A 29 -18.88 -9.53 11.63
C TYR A 29 -18.55 -9.90 13.08
N LEU A 30 -17.46 -9.36 13.63
CA LEU A 30 -17.02 -9.63 14.99
C LEU A 30 -17.89 -8.96 16.06
N ASN A 31 -18.68 -7.96 15.71
CA ASN A 31 -19.66 -7.37 16.62
C ASN A 31 -20.66 -8.44 17.11
N ASP A 32 -20.96 -8.47 18.41
CA ASP A 32 -21.86 -9.45 19.04
C ASP A 32 -23.28 -9.43 18.45
N LYS A 33 -23.70 -8.30 17.88
CA LYS A 33 -25.01 -8.17 17.21
C LYS A 33 -25.08 -8.92 15.88
N THR A 34 -23.94 -9.25 15.28
CA THR A 34 -23.89 -9.95 14.00
C THR A 34 -23.86 -11.46 14.26
N PRO A 35 -24.80 -12.24 13.71
CA PRO A 35 -24.82 -13.68 13.90
C PRO A 35 -23.59 -14.33 13.26
N ALA A 36 -23.14 -15.46 13.81
CA ALA A 36 -22.00 -16.20 13.26
C ALA A 36 -22.24 -16.73 11.83
N SER A 37 -23.50 -16.90 11.44
CA SER A 37 -23.93 -17.22 10.06
C SER A 37 -23.98 -16.01 9.12
N GLY A 38 -23.51 -14.83 9.56
CA GLY A 38 -23.49 -13.60 8.79
C GLY A 38 -22.69 -13.73 7.49
N THR A 39 -23.19 -13.11 6.41
CA THR A 39 -22.55 -13.14 5.08
C THR A 39 -21.26 -12.32 5.04
N GLU A 40 -21.09 -11.41 6.01
CA GLU A 40 -19.96 -10.51 6.18
C GLU A 40 -18.64 -11.26 6.27
N TYR A 41 -18.61 -12.42 6.94
CA TYR A 41 -17.40 -13.24 7.07
C TYR A 41 -16.84 -13.67 5.70
N TYR A 42 -17.70 -14.26 4.85
CA TYR A 42 -17.27 -14.77 3.55
C TYR A 42 -16.90 -13.64 2.60
N ARG A 43 -17.66 -12.53 2.65
CA ARG A 43 -17.36 -11.33 1.87
C ARG A 43 -16.01 -10.72 2.27
N ALA A 44 -15.77 -10.54 3.57
CA ALA A 44 -14.52 -10.01 4.10
C ALA A 44 -13.32 -10.90 3.72
N LYS A 45 -13.47 -12.22 3.83
CA LYS A 45 -12.44 -13.19 3.43
C LYS A 45 -12.11 -13.11 1.93
N SER A 46 -13.13 -12.95 1.07
CA SER A 46 -12.93 -12.80 -0.37
C SER A 46 -12.17 -11.50 -0.69
N LEU A 47 -12.59 -10.38 -0.09
CA LEU A 47 -11.95 -9.07 -0.29
C LEU A 47 -10.51 -9.04 0.25
N LEU A 48 -10.23 -9.69 1.38
CA LEU A 48 -8.87 -9.82 1.89
C LEU A 48 -7.96 -10.57 0.91
N ARG A 49 -8.46 -11.65 0.30
CA ARG A 49 -7.72 -12.39 -0.73
C ARG A 49 -7.48 -11.54 -1.97
N GLU A 50 -8.50 -10.85 -2.45
CA GLU A 50 -8.40 -9.96 -3.61
C GLU A 50 -7.42 -8.80 -3.37
N GLY A 51 -7.51 -8.16 -2.20
CA GLY A 51 -6.61 -7.08 -1.80
C GLY A 51 -5.14 -7.51 -1.78
N LYS A 52 -4.84 -8.73 -1.29
CA LYS A 52 -3.49 -9.30 -1.34
C LYS A 52 -2.97 -9.50 -2.77
N LEU A 53 -3.84 -9.93 -3.71
CA LEU A 53 -3.46 -10.07 -5.11
C LEU A 53 -3.09 -8.71 -5.72
N PHE A 54 -3.89 -7.67 -5.47
CA PHE A 54 -3.56 -6.32 -5.93
C PHE A 54 -2.28 -5.77 -5.27
N PHE A 55 -2.06 -6.09 -3.99
CA PHE A 55 -0.82 -5.73 -3.30
C PHE A 55 0.41 -6.38 -3.96
N GLU A 56 0.36 -7.67 -4.28
CA GLU A 56 1.44 -8.35 -5.01
C GLU A 56 1.71 -7.71 -6.38
N GLU A 57 0.66 -7.30 -7.10
CA GLU A 57 0.81 -6.57 -8.36
C GLU A 57 1.44 -5.19 -8.14
N ALA A 58 1.05 -4.47 -7.09
CA ALA A 58 1.66 -3.20 -6.73
C ALA A 58 3.15 -3.35 -6.41
N LEU A 59 3.55 -4.42 -5.70
CA LEU A 59 4.96 -4.73 -5.43
C LEU A 59 5.74 -5.01 -6.72
N LYS A 60 5.13 -5.72 -7.68
CA LYS A 60 5.74 -5.96 -9.00
C LYS A 60 5.96 -4.66 -9.75
N GLU A 61 4.97 -3.77 -9.78
CA GLU A 61 5.10 -2.45 -10.42
C GLU A 61 6.14 -1.57 -9.70
N ALA A 62 6.13 -1.53 -8.38
CA ALA A 62 7.14 -0.80 -7.60
C ALA A 62 8.56 -1.29 -7.93
N LYS A 63 8.78 -2.60 -8.00
CA LYS A 63 10.09 -3.18 -8.33
C LYS A 63 10.62 -2.71 -9.70
N LYS A 64 9.75 -2.49 -10.69
CA LYS A 64 10.15 -1.96 -12.01
C LYS A 64 10.71 -0.54 -11.92
N LEU A 65 10.17 0.31 -11.04
CA LEU A 65 10.63 1.70 -10.90
C LEU A 65 11.71 1.94 -9.86
N VAL A 66 11.64 1.23 -8.72
CA VAL A 66 12.51 1.52 -7.57
C VAL A 66 13.44 0.36 -7.21
N GLY A 67 13.31 -0.79 -7.87
CA GLY A 67 14.16 -1.97 -7.66
C GLY A 67 15.53 -1.89 -8.36
N PRO A 68 16.39 -2.90 -8.20
CA PRO A 68 17.61 -2.98 -8.99
C PRO A 68 17.27 -3.08 -10.50
N LEU A 69 18.06 -2.43 -11.35
CA LEU A 69 17.94 -2.62 -12.79
C LEU A 69 18.20 -4.09 -13.14
N PRO A 70 17.36 -4.73 -13.97
CA PRO A 70 17.67 -6.02 -14.56
C PRO A 70 19.06 -6.03 -15.22
N PRO A 71 19.81 -7.15 -15.17
CA PRO A 71 21.15 -7.24 -15.78
C PRO A 71 21.18 -6.96 -17.28
N TYR A 72 20.04 -7.11 -17.96
CA TYR A 72 19.87 -6.93 -19.40
C TYR A 72 19.00 -5.71 -19.75
N SER A 73 18.93 -4.72 -18.85
CA SER A 73 18.21 -3.47 -19.12
C SER A 73 18.79 -2.75 -20.33
N THR A 74 17.94 -2.37 -21.27
CA THR A 74 18.35 -1.53 -22.41
C THR A 74 18.40 -0.06 -21.98
N PRO A 75 19.18 0.79 -22.67
CA PRO A 75 19.16 2.23 -22.42
C PRO A 75 17.78 2.87 -22.56
N GLU A 76 16.89 2.35 -23.41
CA GLU A 76 15.49 2.84 -23.47
C GLU A 76 14.71 2.51 -22.19
N TYR A 77 14.93 1.34 -21.62
CA TYR A 77 14.27 0.93 -20.37
C TYR A 77 14.73 1.80 -19.19
N GLU A 78 16.02 2.12 -19.13
CA GLU A 78 16.56 3.02 -18.11
C GLU A 78 15.95 4.43 -18.21
N ARG A 79 15.89 5.01 -19.41
CA ARG A 79 15.25 6.31 -19.64
C ARG A 79 13.76 6.28 -19.29
N TRP A 80 13.02 5.28 -19.77
CA TRP A 80 11.61 5.12 -19.44
C TRP A 80 11.39 5.05 -17.93
N ARG A 81 12.25 4.32 -17.22
CA ARG A 81 12.18 4.17 -15.77
C ARG A 81 12.42 5.49 -15.05
N GLU A 82 13.43 6.25 -15.47
CA GLU A 82 13.71 7.58 -14.90
C GLU A 82 12.58 8.57 -15.19
N GLU A 83 12.09 8.64 -16.42
CA GLU A 83 10.97 9.52 -16.81
C GLU A 83 9.71 9.17 -16.02
N THR A 84 9.34 7.88 -15.98
CA THR A 84 8.16 7.42 -15.24
C THR A 84 8.31 7.74 -13.76
N ALA A 85 9.48 7.51 -13.15
CA ALA A 85 9.71 7.83 -11.74
C ALA A 85 9.59 9.34 -11.45
N LYS A 86 9.99 10.21 -12.38
CA LYS A 86 9.79 11.66 -12.27
C LYS A 86 8.29 12.01 -12.32
N ASP A 87 7.57 11.43 -13.29
CA ASP A 87 6.15 11.73 -13.51
C ASP A 87 5.26 11.34 -12.31
N VAL A 88 5.52 10.20 -11.68
CA VAL A 88 4.82 9.79 -10.46
C VAL A 88 5.35 10.44 -9.17
N LYS A 89 6.21 11.47 -9.31
CA LYS A 89 6.87 12.20 -8.21
C LYS A 89 7.60 11.28 -7.23
N LEU A 90 8.11 10.16 -7.73
CA LEU A 90 8.96 9.24 -6.97
C LEU A 90 10.40 9.71 -6.91
N ILE A 91 10.76 10.86 -7.48
CA ILE A 91 12.11 11.40 -7.38
C ILE A 91 12.03 12.70 -6.58
N LEU A 92 12.48 12.64 -5.33
CA LEU A 92 12.76 13.82 -4.51
C LEU A 92 14.15 14.30 -4.93
N GLY A 93 14.29 15.56 -5.34
CA GLY A 93 15.58 16.13 -5.74
C GLY A 93 16.60 16.13 -4.59
N ASP A 94 17.85 16.50 -4.89
CA ASP A 94 18.99 16.37 -3.96
C ASP A 94 18.94 17.28 -2.71
N LYS A 95 17.95 18.17 -2.60
CA LYS A 95 17.82 19.14 -1.49
C LYS A 95 16.35 19.38 -1.13
N VAL A 96 15.75 18.44 -0.43
CA VAL A 96 14.39 18.60 0.13
C VAL A 96 14.47 18.35 1.63
N ASP A 97 14.09 19.36 2.43
CA ASP A 97 14.02 19.21 3.88
C ASP A 97 12.74 18.46 4.30
N TYR A 98 12.65 18.07 5.59
CA TYR A 98 11.51 17.29 6.09
C TYR A 98 10.16 17.99 5.86
N GLU A 99 10.10 19.30 6.08
CA GLU A 99 8.86 20.07 5.94
C GLU A 99 8.41 20.17 4.49
N GLU A 100 9.35 20.30 3.57
CA GLU A 100 9.06 20.29 2.14
C GLU A 100 8.61 18.89 1.67
N ILE A 101 9.25 17.82 2.14
CA ILE A 101 8.79 16.44 1.88
C ILE A 101 7.39 16.23 2.44
N LYS A 102 7.13 16.69 3.66
CA LYS A 102 5.81 16.60 4.30
C LYS A 102 4.74 17.28 3.45
N LYS A 103 4.98 18.51 3.00
CA LYS A 103 4.07 19.21 2.09
C LYS A 103 3.86 18.46 0.79
N MET A 104 4.93 17.92 0.19
CA MET A 104 4.83 17.13 -1.04
C MET A 104 3.98 15.87 -0.86
N MET A 105 4.13 15.14 0.24
CA MET A 105 3.36 13.93 0.53
C MET A 105 1.89 14.25 0.82
N LEU A 106 1.60 15.34 1.54
CA LEU A 106 0.22 15.78 1.82
C LEU A 106 -0.51 16.31 0.58
N LEU A 107 0.22 16.86 -0.39
CA LEU A 107 -0.32 17.34 -1.67
C LEU A 107 -0.30 16.27 -2.78
N ASP A 108 0.13 15.05 -2.46
CA ASP A 108 0.16 13.95 -3.42
C ASP A 108 -1.26 13.52 -3.84
N SER A 109 -1.41 13.02 -5.06
CA SER A 109 -2.71 12.58 -5.60
C SER A 109 -3.17 11.21 -5.09
N CYS A 110 -2.25 10.43 -4.51
CA CYS A 110 -2.46 9.05 -4.08
C CYS A 110 -2.45 8.93 -2.55
N LEU A 111 -1.40 9.40 -1.87
CA LEU A 111 -1.20 9.18 -0.43
C LEU A 111 -2.35 9.69 0.46
N PRO A 112 -2.91 10.91 0.28
CA PRO A 112 -4.01 11.39 1.10
C PRO A 112 -5.32 10.57 0.97
N LYS A 113 -5.41 9.66 -0.01
CA LYS A 113 -6.53 8.72 -0.13
C LYS A 113 -6.34 7.44 0.67
N LEU A 114 -5.10 7.13 1.07
CA LEU A 114 -4.72 5.91 1.79
C LEU A 114 -4.62 6.13 3.31
N PHE A 115 -4.45 7.38 3.71
CA PHE A 115 -4.19 7.81 5.08
C PHE A 115 -5.08 8.98 5.45
N SER A 116 -5.43 9.08 6.73
CA SER A 116 -5.75 10.39 7.32
C SER A 116 -4.49 11.28 7.35
N PRO A 117 -4.65 12.62 7.43
CA PRO A 117 -3.50 13.52 7.52
C PRO A 117 -2.55 13.18 8.68
N GLU A 118 -3.11 12.88 9.86
CA GLU A 118 -2.33 12.52 11.05
C GLU A 118 -1.59 11.19 10.88
N GLU A 119 -2.24 10.16 10.33
CA GLU A 119 -1.56 8.90 10.01
C GLU A 119 -0.42 9.13 9.02
N LEU A 120 -0.63 9.90 7.96
CA LEU A 120 0.40 10.16 6.96
C LEU A 120 1.62 10.85 7.56
N GLU A 121 1.41 11.82 8.46
CA GLU A 121 2.49 12.49 9.18
C GLU A 121 3.26 11.53 10.09
N ASN A 122 2.56 10.67 10.84
CA ASN A 122 3.19 9.68 11.72
C ASN A 122 4.02 8.67 10.93
N TYR A 123 3.50 8.19 9.79
CA TYR A 123 4.26 7.32 8.90
C TYR A 123 5.46 8.06 8.33
N LEU A 124 5.27 9.29 7.85
CA LEU A 124 6.36 10.07 7.29
C LEU A 124 7.50 10.24 8.30
N ALA A 125 7.21 10.61 9.55
CA ALA A 125 8.21 10.77 10.60
C ALA A 125 9.03 9.47 10.80
N LYS A 126 8.34 8.34 10.97
CA LYS A 126 8.96 7.02 11.16
C LYS A 126 9.87 6.64 9.97
N TYR A 127 9.34 6.72 8.75
CA TYR A 127 10.04 6.27 7.55
C TYR A 127 11.10 7.26 7.07
N TYR A 128 11.02 8.53 7.46
CA TYR A 128 12.05 9.54 7.18
C TYR A 128 13.29 9.32 8.06
N GLU A 129 13.12 9.06 9.35
CA GLU A 129 14.25 8.74 10.24
C GLU A 129 14.98 7.45 9.82
N ASP A 130 14.22 6.40 9.48
CA ASP A 130 14.78 5.13 9.00
C ASP A 130 15.57 5.31 7.69
N GLN A 131 15.27 6.35 6.91
CA GLN A 131 15.97 6.69 5.68
C GLN A 131 17.27 7.43 5.90
N GLN A 132 17.28 8.40 6.81
CA GLN A 132 18.52 9.11 7.15
C GLN A 132 19.58 8.15 7.72
N LYS A 133 19.15 7.08 8.40
CA LYS A 133 20.03 6.06 8.98
C LYS A 133 20.50 4.99 7.96
N GLY A 134 20.00 4.97 6.73
CA GLY A 134 20.23 3.88 5.77
C GLY A 134 20.71 4.31 4.37
N LYS A 135 21.19 3.35 3.56
CA LYS A 135 21.56 3.55 2.13
C LYS A 135 20.36 3.74 1.18
N ARG A 136 19.15 3.99 1.70
CA ARG A 136 17.91 3.98 0.90
C ARG A 136 17.61 5.38 0.38
N LYS A 137 17.34 5.50 -0.93
CA LYS A 137 17.07 6.79 -1.59
C LYS A 137 15.74 7.40 -1.13
N LEU A 138 15.76 8.69 -0.80
CA LEU A 138 14.59 9.49 -0.44
C LEU A 138 13.48 9.44 -1.49
N GLU A 139 13.86 9.43 -2.76
CA GLU A 139 13.03 9.16 -3.94
C GLU A 139 11.98 8.06 -3.69
N ASN A 140 12.38 6.94 -3.08
CA ASN A 140 11.50 5.78 -2.91
C ASN A 140 10.50 5.92 -1.74
N LEU A 141 10.42 7.08 -1.08
CA LEU A 141 9.61 7.28 0.13
C LEU A 141 8.10 7.12 -0.15
N LYS A 142 7.55 7.73 -1.21
CA LYS A 142 6.13 7.60 -1.56
C LYS A 142 5.71 6.15 -1.75
N CYS A 143 6.45 5.38 -2.58
CA CYS A 143 6.16 3.96 -2.78
C CYS A 143 6.19 3.18 -1.46
N ARG A 144 7.14 3.49 -0.58
CA ARG A 144 7.26 2.81 0.71
C ARG A 144 6.13 3.13 1.66
N LEU A 145 5.70 4.39 1.74
CA LEU A 145 4.53 4.77 2.54
C LEU A 145 3.28 4.04 2.05
N ALA A 146 3.02 4.06 0.75
CA ALA A 146 1.87 3.35 0.18
C ALA A 146 1.92 1.84 0.44
N ILE A 147 3.08 1.20 0.23
CA ILE A 147 3.27 -0.24 0.48
C ILE A 147 3.08 -0.55 1.97
N ALA A 148 3.67 0.24 2.86
CA ALA A 148 3.56 0.05 4.31
C ALA A 148 2.10 0.08 4.76
N ARG A 149 1.31 1.03 4.26
CA ARG A 149 -0.11 1.11 4.61
C ARG A 149 -0.90 -0.13 4.20
N LEU A 150 -0.66 -0.64 3.00
CA LEU A 150 -1.32 -1.85 2.53
C LEU A 150 -0.89 -3.08 3.33
N ASP A 151 0.39 -3.15 3.68
CA ASP A 151 0.94 -4.20 4.53
C ASP A 151 0.29 -4.19 5.93
N ASP A 152 0.12 -3.01 6.54
CA ASP A 152 -0.57 -2.87 7.82
C ASP A 152 -2.05 -3.30 7.74
N LEU A 153 -2.75 -2.95 6.66
CA LEU A 153 -4.13 -3.40 6.43
C LEU A 153 -4.21 -4.92 6.21
N ILE A 154 -3.20 -5.53 5.58
CA ILE A 154 -3.11 -6.98 5.41
C ILE A 154 -2.97 -7.65 6.78
N HIS A 155 -2.01 -7.20 7.61
CA HIS A 155 -1.80 -7.75 8.94
C HIS A 155 -3.07 -7.60 9.80
N GLN A 156 -3.68 -6.41 9.79
CA GLN A 156 -4.95 -6.19 10.49
C GLN A 156 -6.06 -7.12 10.00
N GLY A 157 -6.19 -7.31 8.68
CA GLY A 157 -7.17 -8.22 8.09
C GLY A 157 -6.92 -9.69 8.44
N GLU A 158 -5.67 -10.13 8.53
CA GLU A 158 -5.29 -11.49 8.96
C GLU A 158 -5.62 -11.73 10.44
N ASP A 159 -5.31 -10.78 11.31
CA ASP A 159 -5.64 -10.86 12.74
C ASP A 159 -7.15 -10.94 12.96
N LEU A 160 -7.92 -10.11 12.24
CA LEU A 160 -9.37 -10.13 12.29
C LEU A 160 -9.96 -11.43 11.71
N LEU A 161 -9.36 -11.99 10.65
CA LEU A 161 -9.77 -13.29 10.11
C LEU A 161 -9.61 -14.40 11.15
N LEU A 162 -8.51 -14.41 11.91
CA LEU A 162 -8.29 -15.40 12.98
C LEU A 162 -9.36 -15.30 14.06
N GLN A 163 -9.73 -14.08 14.47
CA GLN A 163 -10.81 -13.86 15.44
C GLN A 163 -12.16 -14.30 14.87
N ALA A 164 -12.45 -13.98 13.60
CA ALA A 164 -13.70 -14.32 12.95
C ALA A 164 -13.87 -15.84 12.78
N GLN A 165 -12.79 -16.56 12.50
CA GLN A 165 -12.77 -18.03 12.47
C GLN A 165 -13.15 -18.63 13.83
N LYS A 166 -12.64 -18.08 14.94
CA LYS A 166 -13.01 -18.53 16.28
C LYS A 166 -14.51 -18.34 16.56
N LYS A 167 -15.06 -17.16 16.20
CA LYS A 167 -16.51 -16.89 16.32
C LYS A 167 -17.34 -17.88 15.52
N LEU A 168 -16.96 -18.16 14.26
CA LEU A 168 -17.64 -19.13 13.42
C LEU A 168 -17.59 -20.54 14.02
N GLN A 169 -16.41 -20.99 14.45
CA GLN A 169 -16.23 -22.31 15.07
C GLN A 169 -17.06 -22.49 16.34
N ALA A 170 -17.12 -21.46 17.20
CA ALA A 170 -17.92 -21.49 18.42
C ALA A 170 -19.42 -21.66 18.18
N SER A 171 -19.92 -21.29 16.99
CA SER A 171 -21.33 -21.48 16.61
C SER A 171 -21.67 -22.87 16.06
N LEU A 172 -20.65 -23.68 15.80
CA LEU A 172 -20.78 -25.04 15.26
C LEU A 172 -20.69 -26.13 16.35
N VAL A 173 -20.41 -25.72 17.60
CA VAL A 173 -20.33 -26.57 18.81
C VAL A 173 -21.60 -26.40 19.62
#